data_AF-A0A3Q4N4D7-F1
#
_entry.id   AF-A0A3Q4N4D7-F1
#
_cell.length_a   1.000
_cell.length_b   1.000
_cell.length_c   1.000
_cell.angle_alpha   90.00
_cell.angle_beta   90.00
_cell.angle_gamma   90.00
#
_symmetry.space_group_name_H-M   'P 1'
#
loop_
_entity.id
_entity.type
_entity.pdbx_description
1 polymer ?
#
loop_
_entity_poly.entity_id
_entity_poly.type
_entity_poly.pdbx_seq_one_letter_code
_entity_poly.pdbx_strand_id
1 'polypeptide(L)'
;MLRLPTVGRALAGAAKVRTPVRAASNMVEVFVDGKPVEVEPGTTVLQACEKVGVQIPRFCYHERLSVAGNCRMCLVEIEKAPKVMDTHVAQ
;
A
#
# COMPACT_ATOMS: atom_id res chain seq x y z
N MET A 1 32.89 41.06 -1.05
CA MET A 1 33.76 40.21 -0.21
C MET A 1 32.97 39.72 0.99
N LEU A 2 32.90 38.40 1.12
CA LEU A 2 32.55 37.56 2.27
C LEU A 2 31.45 38.01 3.25
N ARG A 3 30.31 37.30 3.22
CA ARG A 3 29.89 36.34 4.27
C ARG A 3 28.45 35.85 4.00
N LEU A 4 28.31 34.65 3.45
CA LEU A 4 27.15 33.80 3.73
C LEU A 4 27.68 32.63 4.57
N PRO A 5 27.18 32.43 5.81
CA PRO A 5 27.57 31.29 6.60
C PRO A 5 26.98 30.03 5.96
N THR A 6 27.84 29.31 5.26
CA THR A 6 27.85 27.85 5.19
C THR A 6 27.84 27.29 6.61
N VAL A 7 26.67 26.87 7.10
CA VAL A 7 26.38 25.65 7.89
C VAL A 7 24.83 25.56 7.86
N GLY A 8 24.25 24.75 6.99
CA GLY A 8 24.24 23.31 7.17
C GLY A 8 23.01 22.89 7.98
N ARG A 9 21.80 23.26 7.51
CA ARG A 9 20.54 22.76 8.07
C ARG A 9 20.34 21.33 7.56
N ALA A 10 21.12 20.41 8.12
CA ALA A 10 21.04 18.99 7.82
C ALA A 10 19.79 18.39 8.48
N LEU A 11 18.80 18.12 7.63
CA LEU A 11 17.99 16.90 7.58
C LEU A 11 17.34 16.45 8.91
N ALA A 12 16.15 17.00 9.15
CA ALA A 12 15.08 16.24 9.77
C ALA A 12 14.64 15.11 8.82
N GLY A 13 14.36 13.91 9.35
CA GLY A 13 13.50 12.96 8.65
C GLY A 13 13.90 11.48 8.74
N ALA A 14 13.66 10.90 9.92
CA ALA A 14 13.14 9.54 10.12
C ALA A 14 13.40 8.49 9.02
N ALA A 15 14.56 7.81 9.08
CA ALA A 15 14.71 6.47 8.52
C ALA A 15 13.92 5.46 9.38
N LYS A 16 12.58 5.42 9.23
CA LYS A 16 11.78 4.35 9.83
C LYS A 16 11.79 3.15 8.89
N VAL A 17 12.81 2.30 9.09
CA VAL A 17 12.87 0.94 8.55
C VAL A 17 11.53 0.26 8.87
N ARG A 18 10.79 -0.10 7.81
CA ARG A 18 9.53 -0.80 7.93
C ARG A 18 9.82 -2.20 8.46
N THR A 19 9.28 -2.48 9.64
CA THR A 19 9.33 -3.76 10.34
C THR A 19 8.83 -4.89 9.41
N PRO A 20 9.48 -6.07 9.41
CA PRO A 20 8.96 -7.22 8.67
C PRO A 20 7.66 -7.69 9.33
N VAL A 21 6.71 -8.06 8.47
CA VAL A 21 5.37 -8.56 8.83
C VAL A 21 5.50 -9.75 9.79
N ARG A 22 4.86 -9.63 10.96
CA ARG A 22 4.67 -10.75 11.89
C ARG A 22 3.64 -11.68 11.26
N ALA A 23 4.08 -12.88 10.86
CA ALA A 23 3.18 -13.97 10.49
C ALA A 23 2.35 -14.36 11.72
N ALA A 24 1.12 -13.88 11.79
CA ALA A 24 0.11 -14.35 12.72
C ALA A 24 -0.89 -15.19 11.91
N SER A 25 -0.91 -16.47 12.22
CA SER A 25 -1.61 -17.58 11.56
C SER A 25 -3.14 -17.49 11.65
N ASN A 26 -3.73 -16.45 11.06
CA ASN A 26 -5.17 -16.32 10.84
C ASN A 26 -5.39 -15.88 9.40
N MET A 27 -5.55 -16.84 8.49
CA MET A 27 -5.97 -16.56 7.11
C MET A 27 -7.36 -15.90 7.15
N VAL A 28 -7.50 -14.79 6.44
CA VAL A 28 -8.77 -14.09 6.26
C VAL A 28 -9.31 -14.44 4.88
N GLU A 29 -10.55 -14.89 4.84
CA GLU A 29 -11.26 -15.10 3.59
C GLU A 29 -11.83 -13.77 3.08
N VAL A 30 -11.46 -13.40 1.86
CA VAL A 30 -11.96 -12.21 1.15
C VAL A 30 -12.55 -12.61 -0.18
N PHE A 31 -13.57 -11.88 -0.64
CA PHE A 31 -14.20 -12.10 -1.94
C PHE A 31 -13.72 -11.04 -2.93
N VAL A 32 -13.12 -11.46 -4.04
CA VAL A 32 -12.72 -10.57 -5.14
C VAL A 32 -13.54 -10.96 -6.37
N ASP A 33 -14.37 -10.06 -6.88
CA ASP A 33 -15.27 -10.32 -8.02
C ASP A 33 -16.11 -11.61 -7.85
N GLY A 34 -16.56 -11.88 -6.61
CA GLY A 34 -17.32 -13.08 -6.25
C GLY A 34 -16.49 -14.37 -6.11
N LYS A 35 -15.16 -14.30 -6.26
CA LYS A 35 -14.25 -15.44 -6.05
C LYS A 35 -13.66 -15.40 -4.63
N PRO A 36 -13.75 -16.50 -3.86
CA PRO A 36 -13.17 -16.57 -2.52
C PRO A 36 -11.64 -16.68 -2.59
N VAL A 37 -10.94 -15.96 -1.71
CA VAL A 37 -9.48 -15.92 -1.63
C VAL A 37 -9.06 -15.90 -0.16
N GLU A 38 -8.07 -16.72 0.18
CA GLU A 38 -7.44 -16.69 1.49
C GLU A 38 -6.18 -15.79 1.46
N VAL A 39 -6.18 -14.77 2.31
CA VAL A 39 -5.07 -13.82 2.43
C VAL A 39 -4.61 -13.68 3.88
N GLU A 40 -3.34 -13.35 4.06
CA GLU A 40 -2.80 -13.04 5.37
C GLU A 40 -3.31 -11.67 5.84
N PRO A 41 -3.49 -11.46 7.14
CA PRO A 41 -3.94 -10.18 7.68
C PRO A 41 -2.86 -9.11 7.41
N GLY A 42 -3.26 -7.95 6.90
CA GLY A 42 -2.34 -6.91 6.44
C GLY A 42 -1.88 -7.06 4.98
N THR A 43 -2.43 -8.02 4.23
CA THR A 43 -2.30 -8.06 2.77
C THR A 43 -3.06 -6.87 2.16
N THR A 44 -2.47 -6.23 1.15
CA THR A 44 -3.17 -5.15 0.41
C THR A 44 -4.24 -5.72 -0.52
N VAL A 45 -5.28 -4.93 -0.81
CA VAL A 45 -6.32 -5.35 -1.77
C VAL A 45 -5.72 -5.69 -3.13
N LEU A 46 -4.70 -4.96 -3.57
CA LEU A 46 -3.98 -5.24 -4.79
C LEU A 46 -3.39 -6.67 -4.82
N GLN A 47 -2.73 -7.08 -3.72
CA GLN A 47 -2.14 -8.42 -3.62
C GLN A 47 -3.20 -9.52 -3.53
N ALA A 48 -4.36 -9.24 -2.91
CA ALA A 48 -5.49 -10.15 -2.91
C ALA A 48 -6.04 -10.36 -4.34
N CYS A 49 -6.18 -9.29 -5.12
CA CYS A 49 -6.63 -9.35 -6.52
C CYS A 49 -5.63 -10.07 -7.44
N GLU A 50 -4.33 -9.85 -7.25
CA GLU A 50 -3.28 -10.52 -8.02
C GLU A 50 -3.32 -12.05 -7.84
N LYS A 51 -3.66 -12.56 -6.65
CA LYS A 51 -3.85 -14.01 -6.40
C LYS A 51 -4.97 -14.63 -7.22
N VAL A 52 -5.96 -13.84 -7.61
CA VAL A 52 -7.12 -14.27 -8.43
C VAL A 52 -6.85 -14.08 -9.93
N GLY A 53 -5.71 -13.47 -10.28
CA GLY A 53 -5.39 -13.08 -11.64
C GLY A 53 -6.07 -11.79 -12.10
N VAL A 54 -6.65 -11.01 -11.17
CA VAL A 54 -7.25 -9.70 -11.48
C VAL A 54 -6.15 -8.65 -11.39
N GLN A 55 -5.73 -8.13 -12.54
CA GLN A 55 -4.68 -7.12 -12.65
C GLN A 55 -5.27 -5.72 -12.57
N ILE A 56 -5.00 -5.02 -11.48
CA ILE A 56 -5.45 -3.63 -11.29
C ILE A 56 -4.39 -2.68 -11.84
N PRO A 57 -4.76 -1.75 -12.73
CA PRO A 57 -3.82 -0.78 -13.29
C PRO A 57 -3.21 0.10 -12.20
N ARG A 58 -1.88 0.10 -12.13
CA ARG A 58 -1.10 0.82 -11.11
C ARG A 58 0.07 1.57 -11.73
N PHE A 59 0.24 2.82 -11.34
CA PHE A 59 1.38 3.66 -11.73
C PHE A 59 2.26 4.05 -10.53
N CYS A 60 1.62 4.35 -9.41
CA CYS A 60 2.26 4.91 -8.22
C CYS A 60 2.64 3.85 -7.17
N TYR A 61 2.35 2.56 -7.42
CA TYR A 61 2.65 1.46 -6.51
C TYR A 61 3.76 0.55 -7.05
N HIS A 62 4.71 0.26 -6.18
CA HIS A 62 5.78 -0.71 -6.39
C HIS A 62 6.13 -1.38 -5.06
N GLU A 63 6.30 -2.69 -5.03
CA GLU A 63 6.47 -3.51 -3.81
C GLU A 63 7.66 -3.09 -2.94
N ARG A 64 8.73 -2.63 -3.58
CA ARG A 64 9.97 -2.18 -2.90
C ARG A 64 9.94 -0.72 -2.44
N LEU A 65 8.89 0.03 -2.76
CA LEU A 65 8.77 1.45 -2.43
C LEU A 65 7.65 1.69 -1.41
N SER A 66 7.64 2.87 -0.82
CA SER A 66 6.54 3.28 0.04
C SER A 66 5.24 3.44 -0.75
N VAL A 67 4.15 3.00 -0.14
CA VAL A 67 2.79 3.19 -0.65
C VAL A 67 2.51 4.69 -0.86
N ALA A 68 2.10 5.05 -2.08
CA ALA A 68 1.79 6.42 -2.49
C ALA A 68 0.44 6.48 -3.23
N GLY A 69 -0.40 7.47 -2.86
CA GLY A 69 -1.79 7.61 -3.35
C GLY A 69 -1.99 8.66 -4.43
N ASN A 70 -1.02 8.86 -5.32
CA ASN A 70 -1.02 9.98 -6.28
C ASN A 70 -1.83 9.69 -7.54
N CYS A 71 -1.82 8.45 -8.04
CA CYS A 71 -2.31 8.13 -9.37
C CYS A 71 -3.79 7.77 -9.44
N ARG A 72 -4.42 7.38 -8.31
CA ARG A 72 -5.87 7.06 -8.18
C ARG A 72 -6.47 6.13 -9.25
N MET A 73 -5.63 5.41 -9.99
CA MET A 73 -6.07 4.49 -11.05
C MET A 73 -6.56 3.15 -10.48
N CYS A 74 -6.12 2.84 -9.26
CA CYS A 74 -6.42 1.59 -8.56
C CYS A 74 -7.57 1.76 -7.56
N LEU A 75 -8.56 2.59 -7.88
CA LEU A 75 -9.76 2.74 -7.06
C LEU A 75 -10.69 1.56 -7.30
N VAL A 76 -11.12 0.92 -6.22
CA VAL A 76 -12.09 -0.18 -6.25
C VAL A 76 -13.22 0.09 -5.28
N GLU A 77 -14.37 -0.48 -5.60
CA GLU A 77 -15.53 -0.48 -4.72
C GLU A 77 -15.42 -1.64 -3.74
N ILE A 78 -15.70 -1.36 -2.46
CA ILE A 78 -15.72 -2.37 -1.41
C ILE A 78 -17.13 -2.36 -0.83
N GLU A 79 -17.73 -3.55 -0.73
CA GLU A 79 -19.05 -3.69 -0.11
C GLU A 79 -18.99 -3.17 1.33
N LYS A 80 -19.93 -2.28 1.68
CA LYS A 80 -20.03 -1.55 2.97
C LYS A 80 -19.10 -0.34 3.14
N ALA A 81 -18.28 0.01 2.15
CA ALA A 81 -17.53 1.26 2.17
C ALA A 81 -18.35 2.39 1.52
N PRO A 82 -18.54 3.56 2.17
CA PRO A 82 -19.29 4.67 1.59
C PRO A 82 -18.53 5.42 0.48
N LYS A 83 -17.25 5.10 0.28
CA LYS A 83 -16.37 5.73 -0.71
C LYS A 83 -15.53 4.64 -1.38
N VAL A 84 -15.19 4.85 -2.65
CA VAL A 84 -14.20 4.01 -3.34
C VAL A 84 -12.84 4.15 -2.67
N MET A 85 -12.17 3.02 -2.50
CA MET A 85 -10.91 2.92 -1.77
C MET A 85 -9.76 2.60 -2.71
N ASP A 86 -8.57 3.04 -2.34
CA ASP A 86 -7.32 2.75 -3.02
C ASP A 86 -6.78 1.37 -2.65
N THR A 87 -6.50 0.53 -3.65
CA THR A 87 -6.16 -0.90 -3.43
C THR A 87 -4.83 -1.17 -2.74
N HIS A 88 -3.95 -0.18 -2.65
CA HIS A 88 -2.64 -0.32 -2.03
C HIS A 88 -2.65 -0.05 -0.52
N VAL A 89 -3.83 0.22 0.07
CA VAL A 89 -4.03 0.24 1.52
C VAL A 89 -4.31 -1.18 2.00
N ALA A 90 -3.55 -1.63 2.99
CA ALA A 90 -3.78 -2.90 3.66
C ALA A 90 -4.99 -2.78 4.60
N GLN A 91 -5.90 -3.75 4.52
CA GLN A 91 -6.98 -3.93 5.47
C GLN A 91 -6.59 -4.92 6.57
#